data_AF-A0A7R9I7F0-F1
#
_entry.id   AF-A0A7R9I7F0-F1
#
_cell.length_a   1.000
_cell.length_b   1.000
_cell.length_c   1.000
_cell.angle_alpha   90.00
_cell.angle_beta   90.00
_cell.angle_gamma   90.00
#
_symmetry.space_group_name_H-M   'P 1'
#
loop_
_entity.id
_entity.type
_entity.pdbx_description
1 polymer ?
#
loop_
_entity_poly.entity_id
_entity_poly.type
_entity_poly.pdbx_seq_one_letter_code
_entity_poly.pdbx_strand_id
1 'polypeptide(L)'
;MEETSFEPNKTTQSGYSPTCNPTIVNEFAAAAFRIGHSLLRPHIPRLSPTYQVVDPPILLRSGFFNPDMIYQVNMIDEIARGLVSTPVENMDQFITGEVTNHLFEDRKIPHSGIDLIALNIQRGRDHGIRSYNDYRALCNLKRASSFDDLSREVPPEVIVRFKRIYATVDDIDLFPGGMSERPVQGGLVGPTFACIIGIQFRQLRKCDRFWYENEDQGVRFTEAQLGEIRKATLAKLLCENMDVASDIQRAALDQPSDFLNPRVPCRSLPEIDLSAWRETPQGCQIGGRSVAVGGSGFPTPCTSCVCTAEGAQCASLRITDCSQLLREATKDAILRDDVCVAQCGFLLNSESGKKDRIVLTTTGSPPNPTRLPGMGKFLSVRDPVRS
;
A
#
# COMPACT_ATOMS: atom_id res chain seq x y z
N MET A 1 -2.12 30.20 4.70
CA MET A 1 -1.87 29.41 5.92
C MET A 1 -3.20 28.91 6.41
N GLU A 2 -3.60 27.78 5.87
CA GLU A 2 -4.54 26.82 6.46
C GLU A 2 -4.12 25.52 5.77
N GLU A 3 -3.24 24.78 6.43
CA GLU A 3 -2.72 23.51 5.95
C GLU A 3 -3.87 22.51 5.94
N THR A 4 -4.40 22.19 4.76
CA THR A 4 -5.00 20.87 4.56
C THR A 4 -3.85 19.89 4.31
N SER A 5 -3.07 19.66 5.35
CA SER A 5 -2.17 18.52 5.44
C SER A 5 -3.04 17.27 5.37
N PHE A 6 -2.82 16.44 4.36
CA PHE A 6 -3.16 15.03 4.45
C PHE A 6 -2.17 14.46 5.47
N GLU A 7 -2.41 14.70 6.76
CA GLU A 7 -1.67 14.02 7.81
C GLU A 7 -1.94 12.52 7.62
N PRO A 8 -0.91 11.68 7.46
CA PRO A 8 -1.06 10.25 7.64
C PRO A 8 -1.33 10.07 9.14
N ASN A 9 -2.60 10.20 9.50
CA ASN A 9 -3.05 9.98 10.85
C ASN A 9 -2.54 8.58 11.25
N LYS A 10 -1.81 8.51 12.35
CA LYS A 10 -1.24 7.29 12.97
C LYS A 10 -2.29 6.25 13.39
N THR A 11 -3.51 6.37 12.87
CA THR A 11 -4.50 5.32 12.75
C THR A 11 -4.51 4.88 11.28
N THR A 12 -3.59 3.99 10.93
CA THR A 12 -3.88 3.01 9.87
C THR A 12 -5.28 2.48 10.16
N GLN A 13 -6.20 2.62 9.22
CA GLN A 13 -7.49 1.95 9.31
C GLN A 13 -7.19 0.46 9.05
N SER A 14 -6.56 -0.18 10.03
CA SER A 14 -5.94 -1.50 9.95
C SER A 14 -7.04 -2.53 10.06
N GLY A 15 -7.40 -3.12 8.92
CA GLY A 15 -8.33 -4.21 8.88
C GLY A 15 -9.10 -4.27 7.58
N TYR A 16 -9.11 -5.47 7.01
CA TYR A 16 -10.09 -5.86 6.01
C TYR A 16 -11.52 -5.65 6.52
N SER A 17 -12.39 -5.10 5.66
CA SER A 17 -13.80 -4.87 5.97
C SER A 17 -14.67 -5.79 5.11
N PRO A 18 -15.27 -6.85 5.67
CA PRO A 18 -16.06 -7.81 4.89
C PRO A 18 -17.37 -7.23 4.33
N THR A 19 -17.83 -6.09 4.86
CA THR A 19 -19.08 -5.43 4.44
C THR A 19 -18.88 -4.35 3.37
N CYS A 20 -17.64 -4.09 2.93
CA CYS A 20 -17.41 -3.05 1.93
C CYS A 20 -17.40 -3.63 0.51
N ASN A 21 -17.67 -2.77 -0.47
CA ASN A 21 -17.79 -3.17 -1.87
C ASN A 21 -16.42 -3.07 -2.57
N PRO A 22 -15.83 -4.17 -3.07
CA PRO A 22 -14.57 -4.16 -3.80
C PRO A 22 -14.74 -3.87 -5.29
N THR A 23 -15.95 -3.73 -5.81
CA THR A 23 -16.20 -3.52 -7.25
C THR A 23 -15.58 -2.21 -7.74
N ILE A 24 -15.09 -2.23 -8.98
CA ILE A 24 -14.65 -1.03 -9.68
C ILE A 24 -15.86 -0.16 -10.02
N VAL A 25 -15.90 1.07 -9.54
CA VAL A 25 -16.97 2.00 -9.86
C VAL A 25 -16.87 2.46 -11.32
N ASN A 26 -18.02 2.70 -11.95
CA ASN A 26 -18.11 2.90 -13.39
C ASN A 26 -17.28 4.11 -13.85
N GLU A 27 -17.38 5.21 -13.13
CA GLU A 27 -16.65 6.46 -13.30
C GLU A 27 -15.13 6.34 -13.16
N PHE A 28 -14.64 5.39 -12.37
CA PHE A 28 -13.22 5.07 -12.31
C PHE A 28 -12.75 4.45 -13.63
N ALA A 29 -13.44 3.41 -14.12
CA ALA A 29 -13.05 2.68 -15.32
C ALA A 29 -13.35 3.42 -16.64
N ALA A 30 -14.46 4.13 -16.71
CA ALA A 30 -14.94 4.81 -17.90
C ALA A 30 -14.31 6.20 -18.09
N ALA A 31 -13.81 6.83 -17.02
CA ALA A 31 -13.24 8.17 -17.09
C ALA A 31 -11.96 8.35 -16.25
N ALA A 32 -12.04 8.34 -14.91
CA ALA A 32 -10.97 8.88 -14.06
C ALA A 32 -9.63 8.14 -14.19
N PHE A 33 -9.62 6.81 -14.34
CA PHE A 33 -8.38 6.04 -14.47
C PHE A 33 -7.86 5.97 -15.92
N ARG A 34 -8.47 6.71 -16.85
CA ARG A 34 -7.99 6.88 -18.23
C ARG A 34 -6.99 8.03 -18.37
N ILE A 35 -6.53 8.61 -17.26
CA ILE A 35 -5.47 9.65 -17.22
C ILE A 35 -4.20 9.22 -17.94
N GLY A 36 -3.91 7.91 -17.99
CA GLY A 36 -2.74 7.37 -18.68
C GLY A 36 -2.70 7.71 -20.17
N HIS A 37 -3.86 8.02 -20.79
CA HIS A 37 -3.90 8.38 -22.21
C HIS A 37 -3.22 9.72 -22.54
N SER A 38 -3.16 10.69 -21.61
CA SER A 38 -2.38 11.93 -21.83
C SER A 38 -0.89 11.74 -21.59
N LEU A 39 -0.52 10.73 -20.80
CA LEU A 39 0.88 10.43 -20.46
C LEU A 39 1.63 9.71 -21.59
N LEU A 40 0.93 9.32 -22.65
CA LEU A 40 1.47 8.55 -23.76
C LEU A 40 2.41 9.39 -24.63
N ARG A 41 3.65 8.92 -24.75
CA ARG A 41 4.64 9.43 -25.69
C ARG A 41 4.32 8.97 -27.13
N PRO A 42 4.63 9.77 -28.15
CA PRO A 42 4.50 9.34 -29.55
C PRO A 42 5.48 8.22 -29.94
N HIS A 43 6.55 8.05 -29.17
CA HIS A 43 7.59 7.04 -29.42
C HIS A 43 7.91 6.27 -28.15
N ILE A 44 8.17 4.97 -28.29
CA ILE A 44 8.73 4.12 -27.25
C ILE A 44 10.27 4.18 -27.40
N PRO A 45 10.98 4.73 -26.40
CA PRO A 45 12.42 4.86 -26.41
C PRO A 45 13.09 3.49 -26.25
N ARG A 46 14.26 3.34 -26.87
CA ARG A 46 15.12 2.15 -26.77
C ARG A 46 16.50 2.58 -26.31
N LEU A 47 17.01 1.94 -25.26
CA LEU A 47 18.32 2.28 -24.68
C LEU A 47 19.22 1.04 -24.54
N SER A 48 20.50 1.21 -24.85
CA SER A 48 21.52 0.18 -24.68
C SER A 48 21.81 -0.10 -23.20
N PRO A 49 22.59 -1.15 -22.87
CA PRO A 49 23.05 -1.40 -21.49
C PRO A 49 23.82 -0.25 -20.84
N THR A 50 24.38 0.66 -21.63
CA THR A 50 25.08 1.87 -21.17
C THR A 50 24.21 3.13 -21.27
N TYR A 51 22.89 2.96 -21.41
CA TYR A 51 21.90 4.03 -21.53
C TYR A 51 22.13 4.98 -22.71
N GLN A 52 22.77 4.49 -23.77
CA GLN A 52 22.84 5.21 -25.05
C GLN A 52 21.58 4.94 -25.87
N VAL A 53 21.13 5.94 -26.62
CA VAL A 53 19.97 5.81 -27.51
C VAL A 53 20.24 4.75 -28.57
N VAL A 54 19.28 3.85 -28.77
CA VAL A 54 19.30 2.84 -29.84
C VAL A 54 18.27 3.25 -30.89
N ASP A 55 18.75 3.57 -32.08
CA ASP A 55 17.91 3.95 -33.21
C ASP A 55 17.50 2.75 -34.09
N PRO A 56 16.33 2.82 -34.75
CA PRO A 56 15.31 3.85 -34.59
C PRO A 56 14.46 3.63 -33.31
N PRO A 57 13.89 4.69 -32.73
CA PRO A 57 12.83 4.53 -31.73
C PRO A 57 11.59 3.90 -32.37
N ILE A 58 10.74 3.29 -31.55
CA ILE A 58 9.49 2.69 -32.04
C ILE A 58 8.40 3.75 -32.02
N LEU A 59 7.75 4.00 -33.16
CA LEU A 59 6.52 4.77 -33.20
C LEU A 59 5.39 4.03 -32.46
N LEU A 60 4.68 4.70 -31.55
CA LEU A 60 3.65 4.07 -30.73
C LEU A 60 2.60 3.34 -31.58
N ARG A 61 2.13 3.95 -32.69
CA ARG A 61 1.16 3.31 -33.59
C ARG A 61 1.63 1.99 -34.19
N SER A 62 2.95 1.81 -34.34
CA SER A 62 3.53 0.60 -34.93
C SER A 62 3.55 -0.59 -33.97
N GLY A 63 3.37 -0.34 -32.67
CA GLY A 63 3.35 -1.37 -31.63
C GLY A 63 1.96 -1.93 -31.31
N PHE A 64 0.88 -1.28 -31.76
CA PHE A 64 -0.47 -1.78 -31.48
C PHE A 64 -0.70 -3.15 -32.15
N PHE A 65 -0.99 -4.16 -31.32
CA PHE A 65 -1.24 -5.55 -31.73
C PHE A 65 -0.15 -6.17 -32.62
N ASN A 66 1.10 -5.72 -32.47
CA ASN A 66 2.23 -6.20 -33.25
C ASN A 66 3.28 -6.88 -32.36
N PRO A 67 3.16 -8.20 -32.09
CA PRO A 67 4.13 -8.92 -31.28
C PRO A 67 5.47 -9.17 -32.00
N ASP A 68 5.54 -9.05 -33.32
CA ASP A 68 6.76 -9.35 -34.08
C ASP A 68 7.95 -8.49 -33.62
N MET A 69 7.67 -7.27 -33.16
CA MET A 69 8.70 -6.35 -32.66
C MET A 69 9.44 -6.89 -31.45
N ILE A 70 8.77 -7.59 -30.52
CA ILE A 70 9.39 -8.05 -29.27
C ILE A 70 10.29 -9.27 -29.45
N TYR A 71 10.14 -9.99 -30.57
CA TYR A 71 11.02 -11.12 -30.91
C TYR A 71 12.39 -10.69 -31.44
N GLN A 72 12.60 -9.39 -31.67
CA GLN A 72 13.91 -8.88 -32.02
C GLN A 72 14.87 -8.99 -30.83
N VAL A 73 16.12 -9.37 -31.11
CA VAL A 73 17.16 -9.53 -30.09
C VAL A 73 17.30 -8.24 -29.26
N ASN A 74 17.33 -8.38 -27.94
CA ASN A 74 17.43 -7.29 -26.95
C ASN A 74 16.24 -6.31 -26.87
N MET A 75 15.16 -6.50 -27.62
CA MET A 75 14.09 -5.48 -27.69
C MET A 75 13.44 -5.19 -26.33
N ILE A 76 13.14 -6.22 -25.54
CA ILE A 76 12.49 -6.07 -24.23
C ILE A 76 13.40 -5.29 -23.28
N ASP A 77 14.67 -5.69 -23.20
CA ASP A 77 15.73 -5.04 -22.45
C ASP A 77 15.90 -3.55 -22.83
N GLU A 78 15.94 -3.26 -24.13
CA GLU A 78 16.09 -1.90 -24.64
C GLU A 78 14.89 -1.01 -24.31
N ILE A 79 13.67 -1.54 -24.46
CA ILE A 79 12.43 -0.85 -24.11
C ILE A 79 12.36 -0.65 -22.59
N ALA A 80 12.68 -1.65 -21.79
CA ALA A 80 12.64 -1.55 -20.32
C ALA A 80 13.55 -0.42 -19.81
N ARG A 81 14.80 -0.35 -20.32
CA ARG A 81 15.71 0.76 -19.99
C ARG A 81 15.18 2.10 -20.46
N GLY A 82 14.58 2.14 -21.65
CA GLY A 82 13.91 3.32 -22.20
C GLY A 82 12.77 3.83 -21.32
N LEU A 83 11.87 2.94 -20.89
CA LEU A 83 10.69 3.25 -20.07
C LEU A 83 11.07 3.86 -18.74
N VAL A 84 12.08 3.30 -18.06
CA VAL A 84 12.52 3.82 -16.75
C VAL A 84 13.37 5.09 -16.86
N SER A 85 13.95 5.39 -18.02
CA SER A 85 14.86 6.55 -18.19
C SER A 85 14.24 7.75 -18.89
N THR A 86 12.99 7.64 -19.34
CA THR A 86 12.34 8.67 -20.15
C THR A 86 11.13 9.22 -19.38
N PRO A 87 10.93 10.55 -19.34
CA PRO A 87 9.72 11.10 -18.74
C PRO A 87 8.48 10.75 -19.57
N VAL A 88 7.37 10.53 -18.89
CA VAL A 88 6.03 10.53 -19.49
C VAL A 88 5.71 11.89 -20.12
N GLU A 89 4.71 11.96 -20.99
CA GLU A 89 4.13 13.25 -21.38
C GLU A 89 3.39 13.91 -20.20
N ASN A 90 3.07 15.19 -20.34
CA ASN A 90 2.35 15.94 -19.30
C ASN A 90 0.95 15.35 -19.04
N MET A 91 0.52 15.43 -17.78
CA MET A 91 -0.88 15.15 -17.43
C MET A 91 -1.72 16.40 -17.70
N ASP A 92 -2.31 16.50 -18.88
CA ASP A 92 -3.18 17.61 -19.27
C ASP A 92 -4.16 17.20 -20.40
N GLN A 93 -4.92 18.18 -20.93
CA GLN A 93 -5.87 17.98 -22.01
C GLN A 93 -5.25 17.74 -23.40
N PHE A 94 -3.92 17.70 -23.54
CA PHE A 94 -3.24 17.44 -24.80
C PHE A 94 -2.82 15.96 -24.86
N ILE A 95 -3.18 15.30 -25.96
CA ILE A 95 -2.88 13.89 -26.18
C ILE A 95 -2.17 13.75 -27.54
N THR A 96 -1.20 12.84 -27.59
CA THR A 96 -0.42 12.56 -28.79
C THR A 96 -1.29 12.13 -29.99
N GLY A 97 -0.90 12.59 -31.18
CA GLY A 97 -1.51 12.22 -32.46
C GLY A 97 -1.54 10.72 -32.72
N GLU A 98 -0.63 9.95 -32.10
CA GLU A 98 -0.56 8.50 -32.24
C GLU A 98 -1.83 7.79 -31.73
N VAL A 99 -2.58 8.39 -30.80
CA VAL A 99 -3.84 7.84 -30.29
C VAL A 99 -5.07 8.69 -30.58
N THR A 100 -4.92 9.96 -30.96
CA THR A 100 -6.06 10.78 -31.40
C THR A 100 -6.35 10.65 -32.89
N ASN A 101 -5.37 10.24 -33.71
CA ASN A 101 -5.55 10.11 -35.18
C ASN A 101 -5.20 8.72 -35.71
N HIS A 102 -4.37 7.96 -35.00
CA HIS A 102 -3.74 6.74 -35.50
C HIS A 102 -4.01 5.50 -34.63
N LEU A 103 -4.96 5.58 -33.69
CA LEU A 103 -5.30 4.41 -32.87
C LEU A 103 -5.83 3.29 -33.76
N PHE A 104 -5.14 2.15 -33.74
CA PHE A 104 -5.47 0.94 -34.51
C PHE A 104 -5.64 1.19 -36.02
N GLU A 105 -4.87 2.13 -36.58
CA GLU A 105 -4.92 2.41 -38.02
C GLU A 105 -4.53 1.19 -38.87
N ASP A 106 -5.30 0.94 -39.93
CA ASP A 106 -4.86 0.07 -41.01
C ASP A 106 -4.00 0.90 -41.98
N ARG A 107 -2.70 0.61 -42.01
CA ARG A 107 -1.72 1.31 -42.84
C ARG A 107 -2.02 1.23 -44.34
N LYS A 108 -2.87 0.29 -44.77
CA LYS A 108 -3.30 0.14 -46.17
C LYS A 108 -4.51 1.00 -46.52
N ILE A 109 -5.22 1.53 -45.53
CA ILE A 109 -6.46 2.30 -45.71
C ILE A 109 -6.22 3.72 -45.18
N PRO A 110 -6.18 4.74 -46.06
CA PRO A 110 -6.04 6.12 -45.65
C PRO A 110 -7.13 6.54 -44.65
N HIS A 111 -6.74 7.27 -43.60
CA HIS A 111 -7.65 7.81 -42.58
C HIS A 111 -8.47 6.76 -41.80
N SER A 112 -7.96 5.53 -41.68
CA SER A 112 -8.61 4.44 -40.92
C SER A 112 -8.41 4.50 -39.41
N GLY A 113 -7.52 5.37 -38.92
CA GLY A 113 -7.23 5.51 -37.51
C GLY A 113 -8.40 6.11 -36.71
N ILE A 114 -8.48 5.70 -35.45
CA ILE A 114 -9.56 6.11 -34.54
C ILE A 114 -9.03 7.14 -33.54
N ASP A 115 -9.91 8.01 -33.04
CA ASP A 115 -9.61 8.94 -31.95
C ASP A 115 -9.97 8.31 -30.59
N LEU A 116 -8.95 7.95 -29.81
CA LEU A 116 -9.10 7.38 -28.46
C LEU A 116 -9.83 8.33 -27.50
N ILE A 117 -9.64 9.64 -27.64
CA ILE A 117 -10.22 10.64 -26.74
C ILE A 117 -11.68 10.89 -27.08
N ALA A 118 -12.02 10.95 -28.37
CA ALA A 118 -13.41 10.93 -28.80
C ALA A 118 -14.13 9.65 -28.32
N LEU A 119 -13.46 8.48 -28.40
CA LEU A 119 -13.97 7.23 -27.84
C LEU A 119 -14.16 7.29 -26.33
N ASN A 120 -13.25 7.90 -25.56
CA ASN A 120 -13.40 8.04 -24.11
C ASN A 120 -14.64 8.88 -23.76
N ILE A 121 -14.83 10.01 -24.44
CA ILE A 121 -16.00 10.88 -24.25
C ILE A 121 -17.28 10.11 -24.60
N GLN A 122 -17.32 9.48 -25.77
CA GLN A 122 -18.50 8.71 -26.20
C GLN A 122 -18.78 7.52 -25.28
N ARG A 123 -17.74 6.86 -24.75
CA ARG A 123 -17.86 5.76 -23.79
C ARG A 123 -18.41 6.24 -22.45
N GLY A 124 -18.02 7.43 -21.98
CA GLY A 124 -18.61 8.04 -20.79
C GLY A 124 -20.11 8.23 -20.94
N ARG A 125 -20.57 8.69 -22.10
CA ARG A 125 -21.99 8.88 -22.42
C ARG A 125 -22.75 7.55 -22.52
N ASP A 126 -22.17 6.57 -23.22
CA ASP A 126 -22.67 5.19 -23.32
C ASP A 126 -22.89 4.57 -21.93
N HIS A 127 -21.94 4.78 -21.02
CA HIS A 127 -21.99 4.27 -19.65
C HIS A 127 -22.91 5.08 -18.71
N GLY A 128 -23.57 6.14 -19.20
CA GLY A 128 -24.42 7.00 -18.39
C GLY A 128 -23.67 7.72 -17.26
N ILE A 129 -22.38 8.04 -17.48
CA ILE A 129 -21.56 8.74 -16.49
C ILE A 129 -22.12 10.15 -16.29
N ARG A 130 -22.39 10.49 -15.02
CA ARG A 130 -22.85 11.82 -14.61
C ARG A 130 -21.85 12.92 -14.99
N SER A 131 -22.32 14.15 -15.00
CA SER A 131 -21.50 15.29 -15.41
C SER A 131 -20.30 15.51 -14.51
N TYR A 132 -19.27 16.16 -15.05
CA TYR A 132 -18.13 16.64 -14.28
C TYR A 132 -18.56 17.45 -13.04
N ASN A 133 -19.58 18.31 -13.19
CA ASN A 133 -20.06 19.15 -12.09
C ASN A 133 -20.76 18.37 -10.97
N ASP A 134 -21.40 17.24 -11.29
CA ASP A 134 -21.93 16.30 -10.28
C ASP A 134 -20.80 15.66 -9.48
N TYR A 135 -19.73 15.21 -10.14
CA TYR A 135 -18.58 14.60 -9.47
C TYR A 135 -17.77 15.61 -8.64
N ARG A 136 -17.64 16.85 -9.09
CA ARG A 136 -17.08 17.94 -8.27
C ARG A 136 -17.82 18.05 -6.94
N ALA A 137 -19.15 18.11 -6.98
CA ALA A 137 -19.98 18.20 -5.78
C ALA A 137 -19.87 16.95 -4.89
N LEU A 138 -19.85 15.75 -5.48
CA LEU A 138 -19.62 14.50 -4.75
C LEU A 138 -18.25 14.46 -4.06
N CYS A 139 -17.26 15.12 -4.65
CA CYS A 139 -15.89 15.26 -4.13
C CYS A 139 -15.70 16.51 -3.27
N ASN A 140 -16.78 17.07 -2.71
CA ASN A 140 -16.78 18.23 -1.81
C ASN A 140 -16.22 19.53 -2.42
N LEU A 141 -16.14 19.63 -3.74
CA LEU A 141 -15.88 20.88 -4.43
C LEU A 141 -17.18 21.67 -4.59
N LYS A 142 -17.06 23.00 -4.71
CA LYS A 142 -18.21 23.85 -4.96
C LYS A 142 -18.79 23.53 -6.35
N ARG A 143 -20.05 23.10 -6.40
CA ARG A 143 -20.79 22.97 -7.65
C ARG A 143 -20.80 24.32 -8.37
N ALA A 144 -20.39 24.32 -9.64
CA ALA A 144 -20.41 25.52 -10.46
C ALA A 144 -21.83 25.82 -10.95
N SER A 145 -22.20 27.09 -10.99
CA SER A 145 -23.46 27.55 -11.62
C SER A 145 -23.20 28.20 -12.97
N SER A 146 -21.95 28.58 -13.23
CA SER A 146 -21.46 29.14 -14.49
C SER A 146 -20.08 28.56 -14.80
N PHE A 147 -19.63 28.69 -16.06
CA PHE A 147 -18.28 28.26 -16.45
C PHE A 147 -17.17 29.02 -15.69
N ASP A 148 -17.41 30.26 -15.26
CA ASP A 148 -16.42 31.07 -14.53
C ASP A 148 -16.19 30.59 -13.09
N ASP A 149 -17.16 29.87 -12.52
CA ASP A 149 -17.01 29.20 -11.22
C ASP A 149 -15.98 28.05 -11.23
N LEU A 150 -15.50 27.65 -12.42
CA LEU A 150 -14.44 26.64 -12.58
C LEU A 150 -13.02 27.21 -12.40
N SER A 151 -12.87 28.54 -12.31
CA SER A 151 -11.57 29.24 -12.38
C SER A 151 -10.53 28.79 -11.33
N ARG A 152 -10.98 28.28 -10.19
CA ARG A 152 -10.11 27.72 -9.14
C ARG A 152 -9.39 26.46 -9.61
N GLU A 153 -10.12 25.52 -10.19
CA GLU A 153 -9.59 24.22 -10.58
C GLU A 153 -9.12 24.21 -12.04
N VAL A 154 -9.75 24.96 -12.94
CA VAL A 154 -9.51 24.89 -14.39
C VAL A 154 -8.82 26.16 -14.92
N PRO A 155 -7.82 26.05 -15.82
CA PRO A 155 -7.19 27.20 -16.47
C PRO A 155 -8.16 28.07 -17.29
N PRO A 156 -8.03 29.42 -17.28
CA PRO A 156 -8.94 30.32 -17.98
C PRO A 156 -9.10 30.03 -19.48
N GLU A 157 -8.02 29.65 -20.15
CA GLU A 157 -8.01 29.30 -21.56
C GLU A 157 -8.83 28.05 -21.86
N VAL A 158 -8.90 27.09 -20.92
CA VAL A 158 -9.73 25.89 -21.05
C VAL A 158 -11.19 26.22 -20.77
N ILE A 159 -11.47 27.09 -19.80
CA ILE A 159 -12.83 27.61 -19.53
C ILE A 159 -13.41 28.28 -20.79
N VAL A 160 -12.62 29.08 -21.50
CA VAL A 160 -13.04 29.68 -22.78
C VAL A 160 -13.37 28.61 -23.83
N ARG A 161 -12.64 27.49 -23.86
CA ARG A 161 -12.95 26.37 -24.77
C ARG A 161 -14.22 25.63 -24.35
N PHE A 162 -14.44 25.38 -23.07
CA PHE A 162 -15.67 24.79 -22.58
C PHE A 162 -16.90 25.62 -22.94
N LYS A 163 -16.84 26.95 -22.77
CA LYS A 163 -17.91 27.89 -23.18
C LYS A 163 -18.29 27.80 -24.67
N ARG A 164 -17.38 27.33 -25.52
CA ARG A 164 -17.62 27.18 -26.97
C ARG A 164 -18.24 25.83 -27.34
N ILE A 165 -18.06 24.81 -26.49
CA ILE A 165 -18.38 23.41 -26.81
C ILE A 165 -19.63 22.97 -26.05
N TYR A 166 -19.75 23.32 -24.78
CA TYR A 166 -20.85 22.91 -23.91
C TYR A 166 -21.85 24.06 -23.73
N ALA A 167 -23.14 23.74 -23.68
CA ALA A 167 -24.19 24.74 -23.48
C ALA A 167 -24.22 25.25 -22.04
N THR A 168 -24.03 24.35 -21.07
CA THR A 168 -23.97 24.66 -19.65
C THR A 168 -22.82 23.95 -18.96
N VAL A 169 -22.46 24.38 -17.74
CA VAL A 169 -21.42 23.71 -16.94
C VAL A 169 -21.82 22.29 -16.51
N ASP A 170 -23.12 21.99 -16.49
CA ASP A 170 -23.67 20.68 -16.18
C ASP A 170 -23.59 19.69 -17.35
N ASP A 171 -23.24 20.16 -18.56
CA ASP A 171 -23.09 19.30 -19.74
C ASP A 171 -21.66 18.78 -19.92
N ILE A 172 -20.69 19.27 -19.13
CA ILE A 172 -19.29 18.87 -19.27
C ILE A 172 -19.14 17.38 -18.91
N ASP A 173 -18.69 16.58 -19.87
CA ASP A 173 -18.40 15.16 -19.66
C ASP A 173 -17.28 15.00 -18.61
N LEU A 174 -17.37 13.96 -17.76
CA LEU A 174 -16.42 13.76 -16.66
C LEU A 174 -14.95 13.68 -17.12
N PHE A 175 -14.67 12.97 -18.22
CA PHE A 175 -13.30 12.79 -18.71
C PHE A 175 -12.62 14.14 -19.07
N PRO A 176 -13.13 14.94 -20.03
CA PRO A 176 -12.51 16.22 -20.37
C PRO A 176 -12.54 17.22 -19.21
N GLY A 177 -13.57 17.19 -18.35
CA GLY A 177 -13.64 18.03 -17.16
C GLY A 177 -12.51 17.76 -16.17
N GLY A 178 -12.33 16.50 -15.75
CA GLY A 178 -11.30 16.12 -14.80
C GLY A 178 -9.86 16.20 -15.36
N MET A 179 -9.66 15.93 -16.64
CA MET A 179 -8.36 16.11 -17.32
C MET A 179 -7.92 17.58 -17.40
N SER A 180 -8.86 18.52 -17.27
CA SER A 180 -8.61 19.96 -17.38
C SER A 180 -8.36 20.64 -16.03
N GLU A 181 -8.44 19.90 -14.93
CA GLU A 181 -8.15 20.44 -13.61
C GLU A 181 -6.63 20.57 -13.39
N ARG A 182 -6.22 21.62 -12.68
CA ARG A 182 -4.86 21.79 -12.18
C ARG A 182 -4.53 20.64 -11.21
N PRO A 183 -3.34 20.04 -11.32
CA PRO A 183 -2.92 18.99 -10.40
C PRO A 183 -2.94 19.45 -8.94
N VAL A 184 -3.30 18.55 -8.03
CA VAL A 184 -3.11 18.78 -6.59
C VAL A 184 -1.63 18.80 -6.25
N GLN A 185 -1.25 19.43 -5.13
CA GLN A 185 0.15 19.50 -4.69
C GLN A 185 0.75 18.09 -4.52
N GLY A 186 1.86 17.83 -5.21
CA GLY A 186 2.55 16.54 -5.18
C GLY A 186 1.85 15.41 -5.95
N GLY A 187 0.74 15.70 -6.64
CA GLY A 187 0.00 14.73 -7.46
C GLY A 187 0.05 15.07 -8.95
N LEU A 188 -0.35 14.10 -9.77
CA LEU A 188 -0.49 14.30 -11.22
C LEU A 188 -1.87 14.79 -11.62
N VAL A 189 -2.91 14.52 -10.81
CA VAL A 189 -4.32 14.79 -11.14
C VAL A 189 -4.94 15.89 -10.30
N GLY A 190 -5.97 16.52 -10.87
CA GLY A 190 -6.77 17.49 -10.15
C GLY A 190 -7.67 16.86 -9.08
N PRO A 191 -8.32 17.70 -8.25
CA PRO A 191 -9.05 17.27 -7.06
C PRO A 191 -10.19 16.27 -7.35
N THR A 192 -10.91 16.41 -8.47
CA THR A 192 -12.02 15.51 -8.81
C THR A 192 -11.50 14.10 -9.11
N PHE A 193 -10.49 13.97 -9.97
CA PHE A 193 -9.90 12.67 -10.27
C PHE A 193 -9.12 12.11 -9.07
N ALA A 194 -8.42 12.94 -8.30
CA ALA A 194 -7.76 12.51 -7.05
C ALA A 194 -8.77 11.87 -6.09
N CYS A 195 -9.95 12.47 -5.94
CA CYS A 195 -11.04 11.94 -5.13
C CYS A 195 -11.55 10.59 -5.65
N ILE A 196 -11.93 10.48 -6.93
CA ILE A 196 -12.47 9.24 -7.51
C ILE A 196 -11.44 8.10 -7.43
N ILE A 197 -10.20 8.37 -7.85
CA ILE A 197 -9.09 7.41 -7.84
C ILE A 197 -8.76 7.00 -6.40
N GLY A 198 -8.64 7.96 -5.48
CA GLY A 198 -8.35 7.70 -4.08
C GLY A 198 -9.42 6.87 -3.38
N ILE A 199 -10.71 7.16 -3.64
CA ILE A 199 -11.82 6.35 -3.13
C ILE A 199 -11.73 4.92 -3.65
N GLN A 200 -11.50 4.73 -4.96
CA GLN A 200 -11.40 3.39 -5.55
C GLN A 200 -10.23 2.59 -4.96
N PHE A 201 -9.02 3.14 -4.92
CA PHE A 201 -7.86 2.42 -4.38
C PHE A 201 -8.01 2.14 -2.88
N ARG A 202 -8.62 3.05 -2.11
CA ARG A 202 -8.94 2.80 -0.71
C ARG A 202 -9.91 1.63 -0.56
N GLN A 203 -10.94 1.55 -1.40
CA GLN A 203 -11.89 0.42 -1.40
C GLN A 203 -11.21 -0.89 -1.80
N LEU A 204 -10.43 -0.89 -2.89
CA LEU A 204 -9.68 -2.08 -3.32
C LEU A 204 -8.78 -2.62 -2.20
N ARG A 205 -8.07 -1.73 -1.50
CA ARG A 205 -7.24 -2.13 -0.36
C ARG A 205 -8.06 -2.66 0.82
N LYS A 206 -9.10 -1.94 1.23
CA LYS A 206 -9.87 -2.23 2.45
C LYS A 206 -10.80 -3.43 2.28
N CYS A 207 -11.28 -3.68 1.06
CA CYS A 207 -12.27 -4.72 0.74
C CYS A 207 -11.64 -6.00 0.18
N ASP A 208 -10.32 -6.05 0.06
CA ASP A 208 -9.61 -7.25 -0.33
C ASP A 208 -9.20 -8.06 0.89
N ARG A 209 -9.81 -9.24 1.04
CA ARG A 209 -9.45 -10.19 2.10
C ARG A 209 -8.01 -10.68 1.96
N PHE A 210 -7.47 -10.69 0.75
CA PHE A 210 -6.11 -11.12 0.44
C PHE A 210 -5.15 -9.94 0.24
N TRP A 211 -5.53 -8.72 0.68
CA TRP A 211 -4.58 -7.63 0.77
C TRP A 211 -3.34 -8.09 1.54
N TYR A 212 -2.15 -7.91 0.97
CA TYR A 212 -0.95 -8.57 1.47
C TYR A 212 -0.60 -8.18 2.93
N GLU A 213 -0.98 -6.99 3.40
CA GLU A 213 -0.79 -6.57 4.80
C GLU A 213 -2.02 -6.81 5.69
N ASN A 214 -2.94 -7.67 5.29
CA ASN A 214 -4.11 -8.00 6.10
C ASN A 214 -3.69 -8.78 7.37
N GLU A 215 -4.46 -8.62 8.44
CA GLU A 215 -4.19 -9.22 9.76
C GLU A 215 -4.94 -10.54 9.99
N ASP A 216 -5.79 -10.95 9.04
CA ASP A 216 -6.54 -12.22 9.10
C ASP A 216 -5.58 -13.41 9.15
N GLN A 217 -5.56 -14.11 10.29
CA GLN A 217 -4.68 -15.25 10.56
C GLN A 217 -4.78 -16.36 9.51
N GLY A 218 -5.92 -16.51 8.84
CA GLY A 218 -6.12 -17.56 7.84
C GLY A 218 -5.51 -17.27 6.47
N VAL A 219 -5.07 -16.03 6.21
CA VAL A 219 -4.57 -15.61 4.89
C VAL A 219 -3.37 -14.65 4.92
N ARG A 220 -3.04 -14.11 6.09
CA ARG A 220 -1.93 -13.17 6.23
C ARG A 220 -0.59 -13.83 5.89
N PHE A 221 0.35 -13.03 5.39
CA PHE A 221 1.76 -13.40 5.43
C PHE A 221 2.28 -13.34 6.87
N THR A 222 3.29 -14.14 7.19
CA THR A 222 4.03 -14.00 8.45
C THR A 222 4.81 -12.68 8.47
N GLU A 223 5.19 -12.19 9.65
CA GLU A 223 6.01 -10.97 9.75
C GLU A 223 7.35 -11.10 9.02
N ALA A 224 7.95 -12.30 9.01
CA ALA A 224 9.15 -12.57 8.24
C ALA A 224 8.91 -12.44 6.73
N GLN A 225 7.83 -13.05 6.23
CA GLN A 225 7.42 -12.95 4.83
C GLN A 225 7.10 -11.51 4.43
N LEU A 226 6.37 -10.75 5.27
CA LEU A 226 6.10 -9.33 5.04
C LEU A 226 7.39 -8.50 5.01
N GLY A 227 8.35 -8.81 5.88
CA GLY A 227 9.68 -8.20 5.89
C GLY A 227 10.40 -8.38 4.56
N GLU A 228 10.27 -9.55 3.93
CA GLU A 228 10.85 -9.84 2.61
C GLU A 228 10.09 -9.17 1.45
N ILE A 229 8.74 -9.20 1.46
CA ILE A 229 7.92 -8.53 0.44
C ILE A 229 8.22 -7.02 0.40
N ARG A 230 8.39 -6.37 1.55
CA ARG A 230 8.67 -4.93 1.66
C ARG A 230 10.03 -4.51 1.09
N LYS A 231 10.94 -5.45 0.82
CA LYS A 231 12.21 -5.18 0.11
C LYS A 231 12.03 -5.06 -1.39
N ALA A 232 10.91 -5.55 -1.95
CA ALA A 232 10.67 -5.58 -3.38
C ALA A 232 10.69 -4.16 -3.98
N THR A 233 11.39 -4.00 -5.11
CA THR A 233 11.39 -2.76 -5.88
C THR A 233 11.16 -3.08 -7.35
N LEU A 234 10.48 -2.19 -8.09
CA LEU A 234 10.32 -2.33 -9.54
C LEU A 234 11.68 -2.38 -10.25
N ALA A 235 12.69 -1.65 -9.74
CA ALA A 235 14.05 -1.68 -10.26
C ALA A 235 14.68 -3.09 -10.16
N LYS A 236 14.60 -3.74 -8.99
CA LYS A 236 15.09 -5.12 -8.80
C LYS A 236 14.29 -6.10 -9.67
N LEU A 237 12.97 -5.95 -9.75
CA LEU A 237 12.13 -6.79 -10.61
C LEU A 237 12.59 -6.73 -12.06
N LEU A 238 12.84 -5.54 -12.59
CA LEU A 238 13.34 -5.37 -13.96
C LEU A 238 14.74 -5.99 -14.12
N CYS A 239 15.66 -5.75 -13.16
CA CYS A 239 17.00 -6.34 -13.19
C CYS A 239 17.01 -7.86 -13.26
N GLU A 240 16.16 -8.55 -12.49
CA GLU A 240 16.09 -10.02 -12.45
C GLU A 240 15.43 -10.63 -13.70
N ASN A 241 14.77 -9.82 -14.54
CA ASN A 241 14.02 -10.27 -15.71
C ASN A 241 14.52 -9.64 -17.03
N MET A 242 15.69 -9.00 -17.01
CA MET A 242 16.40 -8.54 -18.21
C MET A 242 17.54 -9.51 -18.53
N ASP A 243 17.76 -9.77 -19.82
CA ASP A 243 18.81 -10.68 -20.29
C ASP A 243 20.21 -10.10 -20.04
N VAL A 244 20.35 -8.77 -20.16
CA VAL A 244 21.61 -8.06 -19.98
C VAL A 244 21.53 -7.20 -18.72
N ALA A 245 21.92 -7.80 -17.59
CA ALA A 245 22.03 -7.07 -16.34
C ALA A 245 23.02 -5.89 -16.46
N SER A 246 22.55 -4.70 -16.12
CA SER A 246 23.32 -3.45 -16.17
C SER A 246 23.18 -2.68 -14.86
N ASP A 247 23.40 -1.37 -14.90
CA ASP A 247 22.97 -0.47 -13.83
C ASP A 247 21.49 -0.10 -14.03
N ILE A 248 20.79 0.29 -12.96
CA ILE A 248 19.45 0.88 -12.99
C ILE A 248 19.29 1.84 -11.82
N GLN A 249 18.45 2.87 -11.97
CA GLN A 249 18.15 3.76 -10.85
C GLN A 249 17.35 3.04 -9.76
N ARG A 250 17.49 3.50 -8.51
CA ARG A 250 16.87 2.84 -7.34
C ARG A 250 15.35 2.88 -7.39
N ALA A 251 14.78 4.03 -7.77
CA ALA A 251 13.35 4.22 -7.95
C ALA A 251 13.02 4.26 -9.45
N ALA A 252 12.49 3.15 -9.98
CA ALA A 252 12.24 3.00 -11.42
C ALA A 252 11.12 3.90 -11.98
N LEU A 253 10.23 4.42 -11.11
CA LEU A 253 9.18 5.36 -11.48
C LEU A 253 9.62 6.83 -11.41
N ASP A 254 10.78 7.10 -10.82
CA ASP A 254 11.37 8.43 -10.77
C ASP A 254 12.47 8.56 -11.83
N GLN A 255 12.65 9.78 -12.34
CA GLN A 255 13.73 10.04 -13.30
C GLN A 255 15.10 9.78 -12.67
N PRO A 256 16.07 9.27 -13.45
CA PRO A 256 17.43 9.07 -12.97
C PRO A 256 18.09 10.41 -12.64
N SER A 257 18.87 10.44 -11.56
CA SER A 257 19.62 11.61 -11.12
C SER A 257 20.89 11.15 -10.42
N ASP A 258 22.05 11.70 -10.77
CA ASP A 258 23.35 11.30 -10.20
C ASP A 258 23.41 11.40 -8.67
N PHE A 259 22.56 12.24 -8.06
CA PHE A 259 22.52 12.43 -6.62
C PHE A 259 21.25 11.86 -5.97
N LEU A 260 20.06 12.21 -6.49
CA LEU A 260 18.80 11.87 -5.84
C LEU A 260 18.30 10.45 -6.16
N ASN A 261 18.60 9.95 -7.36
CA ASN A 261 18.16 8.64 -7.83
C ASN A 261 19.21 8.03 -8.76
N PRO A 262 20.42 7.73 -8.24
CA PRO A 262 21.53 7.31 -9.07
C PRO A 262 21.29 5.91 -9.62
N ARG A 263 21.83 5.67 -10.81
CA ARG A 263 21.94 4.32 -11.34
C ARG A 263 22.97 3.54 -10.53
N VAL A 264 22.61 2.34 -10.12
CA VAL A 264 23.46 1.44 -9.34
C VAL A 264 23.49 0.06 -9.99
N PRO A 265 24.55 -0.74 -9.77
CA PRO A 265 24.59 -2.10 -10.29
C PRO A 265 23.40 -2.92 -9.79
N CYS A 266 22.73 -3.66 -10.67
CA CYS A 266 21.58 -4.51 -10.32
C CYS A 266 21.84 -5.39 -9.08
N ARG A 267 23.04 -5.96 -8.96
CA ARG A 267 23.48 -6.79 -7.82
C ARG A 267 23.49 -6.08 -6.46
N SER A 268 23.45 -4.75 -6.44
CA SER A 268 23.45 -3.95 -5.21
C SER A 268 22.05 -3.64 -4.69
N LEU A 269 21.01 -3.94 -5.47
CA LEU A 269 19.63 -3.76 -5.07
C LEU A 269 19.20 -4.87 -4.10
N PRO A 270 18.32 -4.59 -3.12
CA PRO A 270 17.82 -5.58 -2.18
C PRO A 270 17.17 -6.77 -2.89
N GLU A 271 17.39 -7.97 -2.36
CA GLU A 271 16.79 -9.21 -2.84
C GLU A 271 15.80 -9.75 -1.82
N ILE A 272 14.78 -10.46 -2.31
CA ILE A 272 13.77 -11.13 -1.49
C ILE A 272 14.35 -12.49 -1.08
N ASP A 273 14.45 -12.75 0.22
CA ASP A 273 14.83 -14.08 0.72
C ASP A 273 13.60 -15.01 0.79
N LEU A 274 13.48 -15.90 -0.20
CA LEU A 274 12.37 -16.86 -0.26
C LEU A 274 12.47 -17.97 0.80
N SER A 275 13.53 -18.04 1.61
CA SER A 275 13.62 -18.99 2.72
C SER A 275 12.52 -18.80 3.78
N ALA A 276 11.94 -17.59 3.87
CA ALA A 276 10.78 -17.31 4.74
C ALA A 276 9.48 -18.03 4.30
N TRP A 277 9.44 -18.61 3.10
CA TRP A 277 8.34 -19.47 2.63
C TRP A 277 8.65 -20.96 2.74
N ARG A 278 9.81 -21.33 3.28
CA ARG A 278 10.16 -22.73 3.47
C ARG A 278 9.27 -23.34 4.55
N GLU A 279 8.32 -24.16 4.12
CA GLU A 279 7.52 -24.99 5.02
C GLU A 279 8.41 -26.01 5.74
N THR A 280 8.02 -26.40 6.96
CA THR A 280 8.66 -27.49 7.70
C THR A 280 7.74 -28.71 7.78
N PRO A 281 7.72 -29.60 6.75
CA PRO A 281 6.86 -30.79 6.74
C PRO A 281 7.15 -31.77 7.87
N GLN A 282 8.31 -31.65 8.51
CA GLN A 282 8.88 -32.62 9.44
C GLN A 282 8.54 -32.32 10.92
N GLY A 283 7.81 -31.24 11.19
CA GLY A 283 7.48 -30.79 12.55
C GLY A 283 8.48 -29.80 13.15
N CYS A 284 8.22 -29.41 14.39
CA CYS A 284 8.95 -28.39 15.14
C CYS A 284 9.74 -29.00 16.30
N GLN A 285 10.83 -28.36 16.71
CA GLN A 285 11.50 -28.69 17.98
C GLN A 285 10.92 -27.82 19.10
N ILE A 286 10.22 -28.44 20.06
CA ILE A 286 9.61 -27.76 21.21
C ILE A 286 10.13 -28.44 22.49
N GLY A 287 10.89 -27.72 23.31
CA GLY A 287 11.42 -28.27 24.57
C GLY A 287 12.35 -29.48 24.39
N GLY A 288 13.09 -29.53 23.28
CA GLY A 288 13.95 -30.68 22.93
C GLY A 288 13.19 -31.90 22.40
N ARG A 289 11.90 -31.77 22.07
CA ARG A 289 11.08 -32.83 21.46
C ARG A 289 10.64 -32.43 20.05
N SER A 290 10.67 -33.38 19.14
CA SER A 290 10.03 -33.24 17.83
C SER A 290 8.50 -33.30 17.99
N VAL A 291 7.82 -32.25 17.55
CA VAL A 291 6.35 -32.13 17.58
C VAL A 291 5.87 -32.01 16.14
N ALA A 292 4.97 -32.88 15.70
CA ALA A 292 4.39 -32.80 14.36
C ALA A 292 3.59 -31.50 14.19
N VAL A 293 3.46 -31.04 12.94
CA VAL A 293 2.59 -29.90 12.62
C VAL A 293 1.16 -30.18 13.10
N GLY A 294 0.55 -29.22 13.80
CA GLY A 294 -0.74 -29.36 14.50
C GLY A 294 -0.64 -29.86 15.94
N GLY A 295 0.53 -30.36 16.37
CA GLY A 295 0.79 -30.76 17.75
C GLY A 295 1.19 -29.59 18.65
N SER A 296 1.05 -29.78 19.97
CA SER A 296 1.48 -28.81 20.98
C SER A 296 2.53 -29.40 21.91
N GLY A 297 3.37 -28.54 22.50
CA GLY A 297 4.35 -28.94 23.51
C GLY A 297 4.62 -27.81 24.50
N PHE A 298 5.22 -28.17 25.63
CA PHE A 298 5.61 -27.21 26.68
C PHE A 298 7.14 -27.14 26.69
N PRO A 299 7.76 -26.09 26.12
CA PRO A 299 9.21 -25.94 26.19
C PRO A 299 9.70 -25.69 27.62
N THR A 300 8.86 -25.07 28.44
CA THR A 300 9.08 -24.77 29.85
C THR A 300 7.76 -24.93 30.62
N PRO A 301 7.78 -25.00 31.96
CA PRO A 301 6.55 -25.24 32.73
C PRO A 301 5.47 -24.16 32.58
N CYS A 302 5.83 -22.92 32.27
CA CYS A 302 4.88 -21.80 32.13
C CYS A 302 4.78 -21.25 30.71
N THR A 303 5.25 -22.00 29.70
CA THR A 303 5.11 -21.63 28.29
C THR A 303 4.55 -22.82 27.52
N SER A 304 3.60 -22.57 26.62
CA SER A 304 3.07 -23.57 25.70
C SER A 304 3.30 -23.13 24.26
N CYS A 305 3.65 -24.07 23.38
CA CYS A 305 3.82 -23.81 21.97
C CYS A 305 2.99 -24.78 21.13
N VAL A 306 2.50 -24.29 19.99
CA VAL A 306 1.87 -25.11 18.95
C VAL A 306 2.80 -25.13 17.75
N CYS A 307 3.04 -26.33 17.20
CA CYS A 307 3.78 -26.47 15.97
C CYS A 307 2.86 -26.18 14.78
N THR A 308 3.22 -25.18 13.99
CA THR A 308 2.54 -24.81 12.76
C THR A 308 3.43 -25.12 11.56
N ALA A 309 2.89 -25.04 10.33
CA ALA A 309 3.71 -25.19 9.11
C ALA A 309 4.83 -24.14 9.01
N GLU A 310 4.66 -23.02 9.69
CA GLU A 310 5.57 -21.87 9.78
C GLU A 310 6.59 -22.00 10.93
N GLY A 311 6.47 -23.02 11.78
CA GLY A 311 7.31 -23.22 12.98
C GLY A 311 6.52 -23.22 14.30
N ALA A 312 7.24 -23.23 15.43
CA ALA A 312 6.62 -23.26 16.76
C ALA A 312 6.17 -21.84 17.19
N GLN A 313 4.87 -21.67 17.43
CA GLN A 313 4.29 -20.44 17.98
C GLN A 313 4.03 -20.62 19.48
N CYS A 314 4.63 -19.79 20.32
CA CYS A 314 4.64 -19.95 21.78
C CYS A 314 3.88 -18.82 22.50
N ALA A 315 3.21 -19.16 23.60
CA ALA A 315 2.51 -18.22 24.47
C ALA A 315 2.76 -18.55 25.95
N SER A 316 2.84 -17.49 26.77
CA SER A 316 2.93 -17.59 28.23
C SER A 316 1.63 -18.15 28.81
N LEU A 317 1.75 -19.12 29.71
CA LEU A 317 0.62 -19.65 30.46
C LEU A 317 0.33 -18.78 31.68
N ARG A 318 -0.96 -18.62 31.98
CA ARG A 318 -1.41 -18.00 33.23
C ARG A 318 -1.49 -19.06 34.31
N ILE A 319 -0.70 -18.92 35.37
CA ILE A 319 -0.67 -19.83 36.50
C ILE A 319 -1.65 -19.35 37.58
N THR A 320 -2.64 -20.18 37.90
CA THR A 320 -3.65 -19.86 38.92
C THR A 320 -3.34 -20.49 40.28
N ASP A 321 -2.54 -21.55 40.31
CA ASP A 321 -2.11 -22.24 41.53
C ASP A 321 -0.62 -22.58 41.45
N CYS A 322 0.21 -21.78 42.11
CA CYS A 322 1.64 -22.00 42.17
C CYS A 322 2.04 -23.22 43.02
N SER A 323 1.20 -23.64 43.98
CA SER A 323 1.44 -24.86 44.76
C SER A 323 1.22 -26.12 43.91
N GLN A 324 0.28 -26.07 42.97
CA GLN A 324 0.11 -27.11 41.96
C GLN A 324 1.31 -27.17 41.00
N LEU A 325 1.79 -26.03 40.50
CA LEU A 325 2.97 -25.96 39.65
C LEU A 325 4.20 -26.60 40.30
N LEU A 326 4.40 -26.38 41.60
CA LEU A 326 5.50 -26.98 42.38
C LEU A 326 5.39 -28.51 42.56
N ARG A 327 4.19 -29.08 42.38
CA ARG A 327 3.99 -30.53 42.36
C ARG A 327 4.21 -31.14 40.97
N GLU A 328 3.97 -30.36 39.92
CA GLU A 328 3.98 -30.82 38.53
C GLU A 328 5.33 -30.59 37.82
N ALA A 329 6.11 -29.60 38.26
CA ALA A 329 7.42 -29.26 37.71
C ALA A 329 8.49 -29.15 38.79
N THR A 330 9.75 -29.46 38.44
CA THR A 330 10.86 -29.36 39.38
C THR A 330 11.16 -27.90 39.72
N LYS A 331 11.60 -27.65 40.96
CA LYS A 331 12.01 -26.32 41.42
C LYS A 331 13.03 -25.67 40.48
N ASP A 332 13.99 -26.45 39.99
CA ASP A 332 14.99 -25.97 39.02
C ASP A 332 14.39 -25.58 37.65
N ALA A 333 13.40 -26.32 37.16
CA ALA A 333 12.73 -25.99 35.90
C ALA A 333 11.88 -24.73 36.02
N ILE A 334 11.25 -24.51 37.18
CA ILE A 334 10.46 -23.30 37.49
C ILE A 334 11.39 -22.09 37.61
N LEU A 335 12.55 -22.22 38.26
CA LEU A 335 13.52 -21.13 38.43
C LEU A 335 14.22 -20.70 37.13
N ARG A 336 14.25 -21.58 36.11
CA ARG A 336 14.80 -21.28 34.79
C ARG A 336 13.79 -20.67 33.81
N ASP A 337 12.52 -20.62 34.21
CA ASP A 337 11.43 -20.06 33.40
C ASP A 337 11.03 -18.69 33.96
N ASP A 338 11.40 -17.62 33.26
CA ASP A 338 11.12 -16.24 33.67
C ASP A 338 9.62 -15.97 33.86
N VAL A 339 8.76 -16.63 33.07
CA VAL A 339 7.29 -16.50 33.17
C VAL A 339 6.80 -17.16 34.46
N CYS A 340 7.36 -18.32 34.82
CA CYS A 340 7.07 -18.97 36.09
C CYS A 340 7.58 -18.15 37.27
N VAL A 341 8.81 -17.63 37.21
CA VAL A 341 9.41 -16.84 38.29
C VAL A 341 8.60 -15.57 38.53
N ALA A 342 8.17 -14.88 37.47
CA ALA A 342 7.33 -13.69 37.58
C ALA A 342 5.99 -13.97 38.28
N GLN A 343 5.38 -15.14 38.05
CA GLN A 343 4.08 -15.50 38.61
C GLN A 343 4.14 -16.18 39.98
N CYS A 344 5.19 -16.97 40.25
CA CYS A 344 5.26 -17.89 41.40
C CYS A 344 6.57 -17.82 42.21
N GLY A 345 7.52 -16.95 41.85
CA GLY A 345 8.85 -16.88 42.48
C GLY A 345 8.86 -16.58 43.98
N PHE A 346 7.81 -15.93 44.49
CA PHE A 346 7.67 -15.59 45.92
C PHE A 346 7.58 -16.82 46.84
N LEU A 347 7.04 -17.95 46.36
CA LEU A 347 6.95 -19.19 47.14
C LEU A 347 8.30 -19.91 47.25
N LEU A 348 9.15 -19.77 46.24
CA LEU A 348 10.44 -20.47 46.14
C LEU A 348 11.53 -19.86 47.04
N ASN A 349 11.42 -18.57 47.33
CA ASN A 349 12.32 -17.82 48.22
C ASN A 349 11.99 -17.99 49.72
N SER A 350 10.91 -18.71 50.07
CA SER A 350 10.49 -18.86 51.47
C SER A 350 11.27 -19.91 52.28
N GLU A 351 12.16 -20.70 51.65
CA GLU A 351 12.93 -21.76 52.34
C GLU A 351 14.37 -21.41 52.71
N SER A 352 14.91 -20.23 52.35
CA SER A 352 16.27 -19.81 52.72
C SER A 352 16.27 -18.85 53.92
N GLY A 353 15.79 -19.33 55.06
CA GLY A 353 15.94 -18.64 56.34
C GLY A 353 17.37 -18.71 56.88
N LYS A 354 18.20 -17.69 56.57
CA LYS A 354 19.30 -17.27 57.47
C LYS A 354 19.00 -15.86 57.98
N LYS A 355 18.71 -15.78 59.29
CA LYS A 355 18.69 -14.55 60.07
C LYS A 355 20.07 -13.92 60.04
N ASP A 356 20.20 -12.74 59.46
CA ASP A 356 21.22 -11.78 59.88
C ASP A 356 20.55 -10.44 60.16
N ARG A 357 20.67 -10.00 61.41
CA ARG A 357 20.30 -8.65 61.87
C ARG A 357 21.31 -7.69 61.23
N ILE A 358 20.83 -6.75 60.41
CA ILE A 358 21.59 -5.54 60.12
C ILE A 358 20.86 -4.35 60.74
N VAL A 359 21.61 -3.66 61.57
CA VAL A 359 21.29 -2.46 62.33
C VAL A 359 21.15 -1.28 61.37
N LEU A 360 20.03 -0.55 61.46
CA LEU A 360 19.84 0.74 60.80
C LEU A 360 20.25 1.86 61.77
N THR A 361 21.33 2.57 61.44
CA THR A 361 21.65 3.89 62.00
C THR A 361 21.56 4.96 60.92
N THR A 362 20.68 5.96 61.21
CA THR A 362 20.76 7.41 60.90
C THR A 362 20.80 7.80 59.40
N THR A 363 20.09 8.80 58.85
CA THR A 363 19.50 10.08 59.29
C THR A 363 18.69 10.62 58.10
N GLY A 364 17.54 11.26 58.31
CA GLY A 364 16.87 12.06 57.27
C GLY A 364 15.39 12.29 57.54
N SER A 365 15.02 13.51 57.94
CA SER A 365 13.65 13.97 58.22
C SER A 365 12.78 14.04 56.96
N PRO A 366 11.43 13.94 57.08
CA PRO A 366 10.51 13.84 55.95
C PRO A 366 9.95 15.20 55.49
N PRO A 367 9.53 15.36 54.23
CA PRO A 367 8.54 16.36 53.86
C PRO A 367 7.12 15.77 53.88
N ASN A 368 6.20 16.53 54.49
CA ASN A 368 4.76 16.27 54.61
C ASN A 368 4.04 16.14 53.24
N PRO A 369 3.02 15.26 53.12
CA PRO A 369 2.03 15.33 52.05
C PRO A 369 0.83 16.20 52.46
N THR A 370 0.62 17.29 51.72
CA THR A 370 -0.58 18.13 51.81
C THR A 370 -1.79 17.49 51.13
N ARG A 371 -2.85 17.31 51.94
CA ARG A 371 -4.30 17.35 51.68
C ARG A 371 -4.83 17.25 50.23
N LEU A 372 -5.65 16.22 50.03
CA LEU A 372 -6.84 16.23 49.16
C LEU A 372 -7.96 17.12 49.74
N PRO A 373 -8.75 17.75 48.86
CA PRO A 373 -10.22 17.63 48.88
C PRO A 373 -10.71 17.27 47.46
N GLY A 374 -11.85 16.66 47.20
CA GLY A 374 -12.99 16.23 48.00
C GLY A 374 -14.07 15.75 47.03
N MET A 375 -14.82 14.75 47.47
CA MET A 375 -16.22 14.40 47.16
C MET A 375 -16.80 14.68 45.75
N GLY A 376 -17.26 13.59 45.11
CA GLY A 376 -18.71 13.34 45.11
C GLY A 376 -19.39 13.07 43.76
N LYS A 377 -20.20 11.99 43.79
CA LYS A 377 -21.38 11.61 42.96
C LYS A 377 -21.11 10.37 42.07
N PHE A 378 -21.45 9.15 42.49
CA PHE A 378 -22.77 8.48 42.59
C PHE A 378 -23.62 8.51 41.32
N LEU A 379 -23.78 7.33 40.69
CA LEU A 379 -25.03 6.63 40.25
C LEU A 379 -24.64 5.55 39.22
N SER A 380 -24.45 4.29 39.62
CA SER A 380 -25.45 3.21 39.75
C SER A 380 -26.07 2.72 38.44
N VAL A 381 -25.64 1.53 38.07
CA VAL A 381 -26.27 0.53 37.19
C VAL A 381 -27.71 0.24 37.63
N ARG A 382 -28.62 0.05 36.66
CA ARG A 382 -29.84 -0.76 36.79
C ARG A 382 -30.16 -1.42 35.44
N ASP A 383 -30.04 -2.74 35.40
CA ASP A 383 -30.98 -3.64 34.73
C ASP A 383 -31.90 -4.25 35.83
N PRO A 384 -32.96 -5.04 35.56
CA PRO A 384 -33.72 -5.32 34.32
C PRO A 384 -35.26 -5.12 34.54
N VAL A 385 -36.12 -5.45 33.56
CA VAL A 385 -37.34 -6.31 33.69
C VAL A 385 -38.13 -6.37 32.38
N ARG A 386 -38.58 -7.60 32.08
CA ARG A 386 -39.54 -8.10 31.08
C ARG A 386 -40.76 -7.22 30.82
N SER A 387 -41.16 -7.17 29.54
CA SER A 387 -42.42 -7.74 29.01
C SER A 387 -42.35 -7.80 27.50
#